data_AF-A0A0F7SWS2-F1
#
_entry.id   AF-A0A0F7SWS2-F1
#
_cell.length_a   1.000
_cell.length_b   1.000
_cell.length_c   1.000
_cell.angle_alpha   90.00
_cell.angle_beta   90.00
_cell.angle_gamma   90.00
#
_symmetry.space_group_name_H-M   'P 1'
#
loop_
_entity.id
_entity.type
_entity.pdbx_description
1 polymer ?
#
loop_
_entity_poly.entity_id
_entity_poly.type
_entity_poly.pdbx_seq_one_letter_code
_entity_poly.pdbx_strand_id
1 'polypeptide(L)'
;MASTFSTPPSTPEIPQLSPPTSRPTTPATSNSVAGQTPTGTARSSRARDLLRAHYKLDGSGSPKKEGEQDDTDLDSRSFNPSKYYASLLSSSSLPQLLKIENDLSEQIRLLDSERHGLVYNHHHELVSASSTLQKMNSQTSPLADSLDQIRSSFSSISQLTASLSLPSEVDKPAEIRAIVREVGDLKERLGDLIELGRRSDAQLALKAARPLLEHWISKGVRGADRVLAECEDLVKDKILQKKSANERSLD
;
A
#
# COMPACT_ATOMS: atom_id res chain seq x y z
N MET A 1 20.37 -79.54 10.94
CA MET A 1 19.88 -79.26 9.58
C MET A 1 19.62 -77.76 9.49
N ALA A 2 20.37 -77.09 8.62
CA ALA A 2 20.43 -75.64 8.52
C ALA A 2 19.10 -75.08 7.97
N SER A 3 18.49 -74.13 8.70
CA SER A 3 17.36 -73.35 8.20
C SER A 3 17.87 -71.97 7.80
N THR A 4 17.93 -71.76 6.50
CA THR A 4 18.31 -70.52 5.82
C THR A 4 17.22 -69.46 6.02
N PHE A 5 17.52 -68.39 6.77
CA PHE A 5 16.68 -67.20 6.78
C PHE A 5 16.96 -66.36 5.54
N SER A 6 15.92 -66.19 4.75
CA SER A 6 15.90 -65.43 3.50
C SER A 6 16.04 -63.92 3.80
N THR A 7 17.05 -63.31 3.19
CA THR A 7 17.22 -61.86 3.13
C THR A 7 16.14 -61.20 2.25
N PRO A 8 15.63 -60.01 2.59
CA PRO A 8 14.73 -59.26 1.71
C PRO A 8 15.50 -58.65 0.52
N PRO A 9 14.85 -58.43 -0.64
CA PRO A 9 15.51 -57.90 -1.82
C PRO A 9 15.88 -56.42 -1.64
N SER A 10 17.10 -56.10 -2.09
CA SER A 10 17.65 -54.76 -2.17
C SER A 10 16.76 -53.81 -2.97
N THR A 11 16.43 -52.67 -2.36
CA THR A 11 15.89 -51.49 -3.02
C THR A 11 16.89 -51.02 -4.10
N PRO A 12 16.47 -50.75 -5.34
CA PRO A 12 17.35 -50.10 -6.30
C PRO A 12 17.59 -48.65 -5.86
N GLU A 13 18.85 -48.36 -5.60
CA GLU A 13 19.43 -47.05 -5.30
C GLU A 13 19.12 -46.07 -6.44
N ILE A 14 18.41 -44.99 -6.13
CA ILE A 14 18.09 -43.90 -7.07
C ILE A 14 19.40 -43.13 -7.33
N PRO A 15 19.89 -43.02 -8.58
CA PRO A 15 20.99 -42.12 -8.88
C PRO A 15 20.55 -40.67 -8.64
N GLN A 16 21.15 -40.03 -7.63
CA GLN A 16 21.06 -38.59 -7.40
C GLN A 16 21.67 -37.86 -8.60
N LEU A 17 20.84 -37.45 -9.55
CA LEU A 17 21.22 -36.52 -10.61
C LEU A 17 20.99 -35.10 -10.12
N SER A 18 22.10 -34.38 -9.95
CA SER A 18 22.17 -32.96 -9.61
C SER A 18 21.30 -32.11 -10.55
N PRO A 19 20.71 -31.01 -10.06
CA PRO A 19 19.86 -30.15 -10.88
C PRO A 19 20.68 -29.42 -11.94
N PRO A 20 20.22 -29.32 -13.20
CA PRO A 20 20.79 -28.37 -14.14
C PRO A 20 20.40 -26.95 -13.71
N THR A 21 21.37 -26.18 -13.21
CA THR A 21 21.26 -24.72 -13.11
C THR A 21 21.24 -24.13 -14.52
N SER A 22 20.07 -24.05 -15.13
CA SER A 22 19.86 -23.29 -16.36
C SER A 22 19.55 -21.84 -16.00
N ARG A 23 20.63 -21.07 -15.89
CA ARG A 23 20.64 -19.60 -15.89
C ARG A 23 20.01 -19.09 -17.20
N PRO A 24 19.04 -18.15 -17.18
CA PRO A 24 18.59 -17.50 -18.40
C PRO A 24 19.71 -16.57 -18.90
N THR A 25 20.38 -16.96 -19.98
CA THR A 25 21.20 -16.04 -20.78
C THR A 25 20.29 -15.16 -21.60
N THR A 26 20.04 -13.94 -21.13
CA THR A 26 19.52 -12.85 -21.94
C THR A 26 20.54 -12.50 -23.04
N PRO A 27 20.17 -12.40 -24.33
CA PRO A 27 21.03 -11.76 -25.30
C PRO A 27 21.02 -10.25 -25.02
N ALA A 28 22.15 -9.73 -24.54
CA ALA A 28 22.43 -8.31 -24.53
C ALA A 28 22.59 -7.86 -25.99
N THR A 29 21.56 -7.26 -26.57
CA THR A 29 21.71 -6.41 -27.74
C THR A 29 21.82 -4.98 -27.25
N SER A 30 23.06 -4.49 -27.20
CA SER A 30 23.36 -3.06 -27.13
C SER A 30 22.66 -2.36 -28.28
N ASN A 31 21.86 -1.34 -27.98
CA ASN A 31 21.80 -0.10 -28.76
C ASN A 31 21.00 0.94 -27.98
N SER A 32 21.71 1.97 -27.52
CA SER A 32 21.10 3.23 -27.10
C SER A 32 21.59 4.30 -28.07
N VAL A 33 20.70 4.76 -28.96
CA VAL A 33 20.77 6.09 -29.55
C VAL A 33 19.34 6.60 -29.73
N ALA A 34 19.07 7.68 -29.00
CA ALA A 34 18.19 8.81 -29.25
C ALA A 34 17.13 8.73 -30.38
N GLY A 35 15.91 9.09 -29.98
CA GLY A 35 15.03 10.04 -30.67
C GLY A 35 15.00 9.99 -32.19
N GLN A 36 13.97 9.31 -32.71
CA GLN A 36 13.30 9.67 -33.96
C GLN A 36 12.00 8.88 -34.03
N THR A 37 10.89 9.59 -34.12
CA THR A 37 9.62 9.05 -34.63
C THR A 37 9.80 8.74 -36.12
N PRO A 38 9.41 7.54 -36.58
CA PRO A 38 9.01 7.37 -37.97
C PRO A 38 7.57 6.91 -38.03
N THR A 39 6.76 7.73 -38.70
CA THR A 39 5.54 7.32 -39.39
C THR A 39 5.78 5.99 -40.13
N GLY A 40 5.06 4.93 -39.75
CA GLY A 40 5.25 3.60 -40.32
C GLY A 40 4.12 2.65 -39.96
N THR A 41 2.96 2.84 -40.58
CA THR A 41 1.70 2.08 -40.43
C THR A 41 1.77 0.59 -40.83
N ALA A 42 2.96 0.04 -41.15
CA ALA A 42 3.08 -1.32 -41.69
C ALA A 42 3.34 -2.43 -40.65
N ARG A 43 4.09 -2.19 -39.56
CA ARG A 43 4.43 -3.26 -38.59
C ARG A 43 3.29 -3.60 -37.62
N SER A 44 2.46 -2.62 -37.27
CA SER A 44 1.26 -2.82 -36.43
C SER A 44 0.18 -3.64 -37.15
N SER A 45 0.08 -3.51 -38.48
CA SER A 45 -0.89 -4.28 -39.29
C SER A 45 -0.66 -5.79 -39.18
N ARG A 46 0.60 -6.24 -39.35
CA ARG A 46 0.94 -7.68 -39.31
C ARG A 46 0.66 -8.33 -37.97
N ALA A 47 0.99 -7.66 -36.86
CA ALA A 47 0.68 -8.16 -35.52
C ALA A 47 -0.83 -8.21 -35.28
N ARG A 48 -1.57 -7.21 -35.78
CA ARG A 48 -3.04 -7.16 -35.70
C ARG A 48 -3.70 -8.24 -36.56
N ASP A 49 -3.14 -8.54 -37.72
CA ASP A 49 -3.64 -9.57 -38.63
C ASP A 49 -3.39 -10.99 -38.10
N LEU A 50 -2.25 -11.23 -37.45
CA LEU A 50 -1.98 -12.49 -36.74
C LEU A 50 -2.94 -12.72 -35.58
N LEU A 51 -3.24 -11.67 -34.80
CA LEU A 51 -4.22 -11.73 -33.73
C LEU A 51 -5.63 -11.96 -34.29
N ARG A 52 -6.00 -11.33 -35.40
CA ARG A 52 -7.29 -11.55 -36.06
C ARG A 52 -7.44 -12.98 -36.58
N ALA A 53 -6.38 -13.56 -37.14
CA ALA A 53 -6.35 -14.95 -37.57
C ALA A 53 -6.52 -15.91 -36.38
N HIS A 54 -5.86 -15.63 -35.26
CA HIS A 54 -5.96 -16.42 -34.03
C HIS A 54 -7.36 -16.38 -33.41
N TYR A 55 -8.04 -15.22 -33.47
CA TYR A 55 -9.39 -15.04 -32.92
C TYR A 55 -10.52 -15.20 -33.94
N LYS A 56 -10.22 -15.63 -35.18
CA LYS A 56 -11.20 -15.79 -36.28
C LYS A 56 -12.14 -14.59 -36.44
N LEU A 57 -11.60 -13.38 -36.24
CA LEU A 57 -12.40 -12.15 -36.18
C LEU A 57 -12.69 -11.56 -37.58
N ASP A 58 -12.23 -12.22 -38.63
CA ASP A 58 -12.52 -11.82 -40.00
C ASP A 58 -13.85 -12.46 -40.43
N GLY A 59 -14.89 -11.63 -40.55
CA GLY A 59 -16.22 -12.01 -41.03
C GLY A 59 -16.27 -12.51 -42.48
N SER A 60 -15.13 -12.92 -43.04
CA SER A 60 -15.03 -13.72 -44.26
C SER A 60 -15.08 -15.22 -43.93
N GLY A 61 -16.06 -15.61 -43.12
CA GLY A 61 -16.59 -16.97 -43.11
C GLY A 61 -17.38 -17.18 -44.39
N SER A 62 -16.70 -17.24 -45.54
CA SER A 62 -17.23 -18.06 -46.62
C SER A 62 -17.25 -19.49 -46.06
N PRO A 63 -18.41 -20.15 -45.98
CA PRO A 63 -18.43 -21.54 -45.59
C PRO A 63 -17.75 -22.29 -46.73
N LYS A 64 -16.45 -22.58 -46.59
CA LYS A 64 -15.92 -23.79 -47.19
C LYS A 64 -16.84 -24.88 -46.69
N LYS A 65 -17.61 -25.48 -47.61
CA LYS A 65 -18.55 -26.55 -47.35
C LYS A 65 -17.99 -27.49 -46.26
N GLU A 66 -18.48 -27.33 -45.04
CA GLU A 66 -18.41 -28.34 -44.01
C GLU A 66 -19.32 -29.47 -44.51
N GLY A 67 -18.76 -30.43 -45.23
CA GLY A 67 -19.60 -31.42 -45.90
C GLY A 67 -18.89 -32.51 -46.66
N GLU A 68 -17.55 -32.53 -46.67
CA GLU A 68 -16.81 -33.74 -47.04
C GLU A 68 -15.83 -33.98 -45.91
N GLN A 69 -16.40 -34.52 -44.84
CA GLN A 69 -15.67 -35.12 -43.75
C GLN A 69 -14.96 -36.33 -44.36
N ASP A 70 -13.65 -36.22 -44.62
CA ASP A 70 -12.87 -37.32 -45.18
C ASP A 70 -12.83 -38.45 -44.15
N ASP A 71 -13.73 -39.42 -44.33
CA ASP A 71 -13.86 -40.60 -43.47
C ASP A 71 -12.61 -41.50 -43.49
N THR A 72 -11.67 -41.23 -44.40
CA THR A 72 -10.39 -41.95 -44.55
C THR A 72 -9.19 -41.18 -44.02
N ASP A 73 -9.36 -39.95 -43.53
CA ASP A 73 -8.27 -39.18 -42.93
C ASP A 73 -8.13 -39.51 -41.42
N LEU A 74 -6.92 -39.88 -40.98
CA LEU A 74 -6.62 -40.30 -39.61
C LEU A 74 -6.84 -39.17 -38.59
N ASP A 75 -6.67 -37.93 -39.00
CA ASP A 75 -6.82 -36.74 -38.15
C ASP A 75 -8.25 -36.16 -38.16
N SER A 76 -9.12 -36.69 -39.03
CA SER A 76 -10.50 -36.21 -39.17
C SER A 76 -11.39 -36.66 -38.01
N ARG A 77 -12.33 -35.78 -37.62
CA ARG A 77 -13.29 -36.06 -36.55
C ARG A 77 -14.28 -37.19 -36.89
N SER A 78 -14.48 -37.48 -38.17
CA SER A 78 -15.38 -38.53 -38.67
C SER A 78 -14.66 -39.81 -39.11
N PHE A 79 -13.39 -39.97 -38.74
CA PHE A 79 -12.57 -41.11 -39.15
C PHE A 79 -13.29 -42.45 -38.98
N ASN A 80 -13.38 -43.22 -40.08
CA ASN A 80 -13.96 -44.55 -40.09
C ASN A 80 -12.85 -45.60 -40.30
N PRO A 81 -12.46 -46.36 -39.25
CA PRO A 81 -11.35 -47.32 -39.33
C PRO A 81 -11.58 -48.39 -40.40
N SER A 82 -12.81 -48.86 -40.58
CA SER A 82 -13.14 -49.93 -41.53
C SER A 82 -12.98 -49.47 -42.98
N LYS A 83 -13.40 -48.23 -43.31
CA LYS A 83 -13.22 -47.67 -44.66
C LYS A 83 -11.76 -47.38 -44.97
N TYR A 84 -11.02 -46.81 -44.02
CA TYR A 84 -9.58 -46.56 -44.15
C TYR A 84 -8.82 -47.87 -44.38
N TYR A 85 -9.09 -48.90 -43.57
CA TYR A 85 -8.44 -50.21 -43.70
C TYR A 85 -8.78 -50.90 -45.03
N ALA A 86 -10.04 -50.86 -45.48
CA ALA A 86 -10.44 -51.43 -46.76
C ALA A 86 -9.76 -50.72 -47.96
N SER A 87 -9.66 -49.39 -47.91
CA SER A 87 -8.92 -48.60 -48.88
C SER A 87 -7.43 -48.95 -48.87
N LEU A 88 -6.83 -49.09 -47.68
CA LEU A 88 -5.42 -49.41 -47.51
C LEU A 88 -5.09 -50.82 -48.04
N LEU A 89 -5.93 -51.81 -47.75
CA LEU A 89 -5.74 -53.18 -48.24
C LEU A 89 -5.89 -53.28 -49.76
N SER A 90 -6.75 -52.45 -50.36
CA SER A 90 -7.00 -52.44 -51.80
C SER A 90 -5.92 -51.69 -52.59
N SER A 91 -5.23 -50.72 -51.98
CA SER A 91 -4.28 -49.83 -52.65
C SER A 91 -2.80 -50.11 -52.32
N SER A 92 -2.51 -50.80 -51.22
CA SER A 92 -1.14 -51.03 -50.72
C SER A 92 -0.62 -52.43 -50.99
N SER A 93 0.69 -52.54 -51.25
CA SER A 93 1.40 -53.81 -51.22
C SER A 93 1.79 -54.23 -49.80
N LEU A 94 2.02 -55.53 -49.56
CA LEU A 94 2.44 -56.09 -48.26
C LEU A 94 3.62 -55.33 -47.59
N PRO A 95 4.74 -55.02 -48.28
CA PRO A 95 5.85 -54.29 -47.64
C PRO A 95 5.48 -52.85 -47.26
N GLN A 96 4.58 -52.21 -48.00
CA GLN A 96 4.06 -50.89 -47.61
C GLN A 96 3.18 -51.01 -46.37
N LEU A 97 2.35 -52.06 -46.28
CA LEU A 97 1.49 -52.29 -45.11
C LEU A 97 2.30 -52.52 -43.83
N LEU A 98 3.38 -53.29 -43.90
CA LEU A 98 4.30 -53.49 -42.77
C LEU A 98 5.00 -52.19 -42.35
N LYS A 99 5.38 -51.35 -43.32
CA LYS A 99 5.99 -50.05 -43.01
C LYS A 99 4.98 -49.14 -42.29
N ILE A 100 3.74 -49.11 -42.77
CA ILE A 100 2.66 -48.31 -42.17
C ILE A 100 2.33 -48.82 -40.77
N GLU A 101 2.30 -50.13 -40.54
CA GLU A 101 2.06 -50.70 -39.21
C GLU A 101 3.14 -50.31 -38.20
N ASN A 102 4.41 -50.35 -38.61
CA ASN A 102 5.51 -49.93 -37.75
C ASN A 102 5.46 -48.41 -37.46
N ASP A 103 5.24 -47.59 -38.49
CA ASP A 103 5.10 -46.14 -38.35
C ASP A 103 3.92 -45.76 -37.43
N LEU A 104 2.75 -46.39 -37.61
CA LEU A 104 1.59 -46.18 -36.74
C LEU A 104 1.87 -46.62 -35.30
N SER A 105 2.62 -47.72 -35.12
CA SER A 105 3.02 -48.20 -33.80
C SER A 105 3.97 -47.24 -33.09
N GLU A 106 4.91 -46.64 -33.82
CA GLU A 106 5.79 -45.59 -33.31
C GLU A 106 4.99 -44.32 -32.96
N GLN A 107 4.07 -43.89 -33.83
CA GLN A 107 3.20 -42.75 -33.59
C GLN A 107 2.31 -42.95 -32.36
N ILE A 108 1.71 -44.13 -32.17
CA ILE A 108 0.90 -44.45 -30.98
C ILE A 108 1.74 -44.30 -29.70
N ARG A 109 2.98 -44.80 -29.70
CA ARG A 109 3.88 -44.69 -28.54
C ARG A 109 4.29 -43.23 -28.28
N LEU A 110 4.59 -42.48 -29.34
CA LEU A 110 4.91 -41.06 -29.23
C LEU A 110 3.72 -40.28 -28.66
N LEU A 111 2.52 -40.46 -29.23
CA LEU A 111 1.31 -39.79 -28.79
C LEU A 111 0.98 -40.10 -27.33
N ASP A 112 1.17 -41.33 -26.89
CA ASP A 112 0.99 -41.69 -25.48
C ASP A 112 2.04 -41.04 -24.58
N SER A 113 3.30 -40.94 -25.03
CA SER A 113 4.34 -40.23 -24.28
C SER A 113 4.05 -38.72 -24.18
N GLU A 114 3.55 -38.10 -25.25
CA GLU A 114 3.14 -36.69 -25.27
C GLU A 114 1.93 -36.45 -24.36
N ARG A 115 0.93 -37.35 -24.40
CA ARG A 115 -0.22 -37.32 -23.49
C ARG A 115 0.24 -37.39 -22.04
N HIS A 116 1.11 -38.35 -21.70
CA HIS A 116 1.66 -38.46 -20.35
C HIS A 116 2.45 -37.21 -19.96
N GLY A 117 3.28 -36.66 -20.86
CA GLY A 117 4.03 -35.44 -20.64
C GLY A 117 3.13 -34.23 -20.34
N LEU A 118 2.06 -34.06 -21.12
CA LEU A 118 1.09 -32.99 -20.92
C LEU A 118 0.34 -33.13 -19.59
N VAL A 119 -0.16 -34.35 -19.31
CA VAL A 119 -0.86 -34.67 -18.06
C VAL A 119 0.05 -34.41 -16.86
N TYR A 120 1.31 -34.85 -16.93
CA TYR A 120 2.28 -34.63 -15.85
C TYR A 120 2.59 -33.14 -15.67
N ASN A 121 2.85 -32.41 -16.76
CA ASN A 121 3.14 -30.98 -16.68
C ASN A 121 1.96 -30.21 -16.08
N HIS A 122 0.74 -30.42 -16.59
CA HIS A 122 -0.44 -29.77 -16.05
C HIS A 122 -0.72 -30.15 -14.59
N HIS A 123 -0.59 -31.43 -14.22
CA HIS A 123 -0.79 -31.81 -12.81
C HIS A 123 0.27 -31.19 -11.90
N HIS A 124 1.53 -31.18 -12.32
CA HIS A 124 2.59 -30.56 -11.54
C HIS A 124 2.39 -29.04 -11.42
N GLU A 125 2.00 -28.37 -12.51
CA GLU A 125 1.66 -26.94 -12.50
C GLU A 125 0.46 -26.64 -11.59
N LEU A 126 -0.62 -27.44 -11.64
CA LEU A 126 -1.78 -27.30 -10.77
C LEU A 126 -1.44 -27.52 -9.29
N VAL A 127 -0.62 -28.53 -8.99
CA VAL A 127 -0.15 -28.80 -7.62
C VAL A 127 0.73 -27.65 -7.13
N SER A 128 1.64 -27.14 -7.97
CA SER A 128 2.49 -25.99 -7.64
C SER A 128 1.66 -24.72 -7.40
N ALA A 129 0.68 -24.44 -8.25
CA ALA A 129 -0.25 -23.32 -8.10
C ALA A 129 -1.07 -23.45 -6.81
N SER A 130 -1.59 -24.65 -6.52
CA SER A 130 -2.32 -24.94 -5.28
C SER A 130 -1.42 -24.72 -4.05
N SER A 131 -0.17 -25.16 -4.08
CA SER A 131 0.79 -24.91 -3.00
C SER A 131 1.09 -23.42 -2.79
N THR A 132 1.12 -22.65 -3.89
CA THR A 132 1.30 -21.20 -3.84
C THR A 132 0.08 -20.50 -3.25
N LEU A 133 -1.13 -20.94 -3.63
CA LEU A 133 -2.38 -20.45 -3.05
C LEU A 133 -2.47 -20.77 -1.55
N GLN A 134 -2.03 -21.96 -1.14
CA GLN A 134 -1.97 -22.33 0.28
C GLN A 134 -0.97 -21.45 1.05
N LYS A 135 0.22 -21.19 0.51
CA LYS A 135 1.19 -20.27 1.10
C LYS A 135 0.62 -18.86 1.21
N MET A 136 0.02 -18.35 0.15
CA MET A 136 -0.65 -17.04 0.16
C MET A 136 -1.75 -16.98 1.23
N ASN A 137 -2.61 -18.00 1.31
CA ASN A 137 -3.69 -18.05 2.31
C ASN A 137 -3.15 -18.08 3.76
N SER A 138 -2.07 -18.82 3.98
CA SER A 138 -1.41 -18.87 5.30
C SER A 138 -0.79 -17.53 5.71
N GLN A 139 -0.39 -16.70 4.74
CA GLN A 139 0.12 -15.35 4.99
C GLN A 139 -1.00 -14.33 5.17
N THR A 140 -2.15 -14.49 4.50
CA THR A 140 -3.30 -13.56 4.60
C THR A 140 -4.07 -13.71 5.91
N SER A 141 -4.11 -14.90 6.51
CA SER A 141 -4.77 -15.10 7.81
C SER A 141 -4.20 -14.22 8.94
N PRO A 142 -2.88 -14.20 9.22
CA PRO A 142 -2.33 -13.34 10.27
C PRO A 142 -2.41 -11.85 9.92
N LEU A 143 -2.48 -11.49 8.62
CA LEU A 143 -2.73 -10.11 8.19
C LEU A 143 -4.14 -9.65 8.58
N ALA A 144 -5.15 -10.52 8.47
CA ALA A 144 -6.50 -10.23 8.93
C ALA A 144 -6.54 -10.03 10.46
N ASP A 145 -5.88 -10.91 11.21
CA ASP A 145 -5.79 -10.80 12.67
C ASP A 145 -5.09 -9.49 13.12
N SER A 146 -4.02 -9.10 12.42
CA SER A 146 -3.31 -7.83 12.65
C SER A 146 -4.19 -6.61 12.37
N LEU A 147 -4.98 -6.64 11.29
CA LEU A 147 -5.94 -5.56 10.98
C LEU A 147 -7.03 -5.44 12.06
N ASP A 148 -7.52 -6.56 12.60
CA ASP A 148 -8.47 -6.55 13.71
C ASP A 148 -7.84 -5.99 15.01
N GLN A 149 -6.58 -6.32 15.29
CA GLN A 149 -5.84 -5.73 16.41
C GLN A 149 -5.66 -4.21 16.25
N ILE A 150 -5.34 -3.74 15.04
CA ILE A 150 -5.23 -2.30 14.73
C ILE A 150 -6.59 -1.62 14.91
N ARG A 151 -7.67 -2.22 14.42
CA ARG A 151 -9.04 -1.69 14.57
C ARG A 151 -9.43 -1.56 16.04
N SER A 152 -9.13 -2.56 16.86
CA SER A 152 -9.34 -2.54 18.31
C SER A 152 -8.54 -1.43 18.99
N SER A 153 -7.26 -1.29 18.61
CA SER A 153 -6.38 -0.24 19.12
C SER A 153 -6.87 1.16 18.74
N PHE A 154 -7.29 1.36 17.49
CA PHE A 154 -7.86 2.64 17.03
C PHE A 154 -9.18 2.96 17.73
N SER A 155 -10.05 1.98 17.95
CA SER A 155 -11.27 2.15 18.75
C SER A 155 -10.94 2.58 20.18
N SER A 156 -9.93 1.96 20.80
CA SER A 156 -9.47 2.31 22.15
C SER A 156 -8.92 3.75 22.19
N ILE A 157 -8.09 4.13 21.21
CA ILE A 157 -7.56 5.48 21.07
C ILE A 157 -8.70 6.49 20.86
N SER A 158 -9.68 6.17 20.02
CA SER A 158 -10.84 7.02 19.77
C SER A 158 -11.67 7.22 21.05
N GLN A 159 -11.90 6.16 21.82
CA GLN A 159 -12.58 6.24 23.12
C GLN A 159 -11.78 7.09 24.14
N LEU A 160 -10.46 6.90 24.22
CA LEU A 160 -9.59 7.69 25.10
C LEU A 160 -9.54 9.16 24.66
N THR A 161 -9.50 9.43 23.35
CA THR A 161 -9.52 10.78 22.79
C THR A 161 -10.87 11.46 23.04
N ALA A 162 -11.99 10.73 22.92
CA ALA A 162 -13.31 11.23 23.28
C ALA A 162 -13.40 11.52 24.78
N SER A 163 -12.78 10.69 25.63
CA SER A 163 -12.71 10.90 27.08
C SER A 163 -11.81 12.09 27.46
N LEU A 164 -10.72 12.32 26.71
CA LEU A 164 -9.80 13.44 26.91
C LEU A 164 -10.29 14.74 26.27
N SER A 165 -11.18 14.66 25.26
CA SER A 165 -12.04 15.77 24.85
C SER A 165 -13.03 16.06 25.95
N LEU A 166 -12.50 16.56 27.06
CA LEU A 166 -13.24 17.38 28.00
C LEU A 166 -13.90 18.49 27.17
N PRO A 167 -15.20 18.77 27.37
CA PRO A 167 -15.81 19.95 26.76
C PRO A 167 -14.93 21.14 27.08
N SER A 168 -14.81 22.06 26.12
CA SER A 168 -14.10 23.33 26.27
C SER A 168 -14.78 24.19 27.35
N GLU A 169 -14.69 23.78 28.61
CA GLU A 169 -15.26 24.42 29.78
C GLU A 169 -14.25 25.44 30.33
N VAL A 170 -13.53 26.10 29.44
CA VAL A 170 -12.89 27.40 29.73
C VAL A 170 -13.94 28.45 29.40
N ASP A 171 -15.06 28.44 30.13
CA ASP A 171 -16.28 29.13 29.74
C ASP A 171 -16.40 30.57 30.26
N LYS A 172 -15.28 31.20 30.68
CA LYS A 172 -15.23 32.64 30.96
C LYS A 172 -13.93 33.33 30.53
N PRO A 173 -13.41 33.09 29.32
CA PRO A 173 -12.18 33.72 28.89
C PRO A 173 -12.42 35.21 28.62
N ALA A 174 -13.67 35.62 28.37
CA ALA A 174 -14.04 37.04 28.22
C ALA A 174 -13.92 37.83 29.53
N GLU A 175 -14.41 37.28 30.64
CA GLU A 175 -14.34 37.91 31.97
C GLU A 175 -12.89 37.98 32.46
N ILE A 176 -12.12 36.89 32.29
CA ILE A 176 -10.69 36.86 32.63
C ILE A 176 -9.91 37.86 31.77
N ARG A 177 -10.17 37.92 30.45
CA ARG A 177 -9.53 38.92 29.57
C ARG A 177 -9.90 40.35 29.94
N ALA A 178 -11.12 40.61 30.40
CA ALA A 178 -11.54 41.94 30.83
C ALA A 178 -10.75 42.41 32.06
N ILE A 179 -10.60 41.54 33.07
CA ILE A 179 -9.84 41.85 34.29
C ILE A 179 -8.35 42.03 33.96
N VAL A 180 -7.77 41.19 33.10
CA VAL A 180 -6.37 41.34 32.65
C VAL A 180 -6.14 42.66 31.91
N ARG A 181 -7.10 43.10 31.08
CA ARG A 181 -7.04 44.39 30.41
C ARG A 181 -7.13 45.55 31.40
N GLU A 182 -8.07 45.48 32.34
CA GLU A 182 -8.25 46.53 33.36
C GLU A 182 -7.00 46.73 34.23
N VAL A 183 -6.32 45.65 34.59
CA VAL A 183 -5.05 45.70 35.35
C VAL A 183 -3.88 46.17 34.47
N GLY A 184 -3.89 45.86 33.17
CA GLY A 184 -2.92 46.39 32.20
C GLY A 184 -3.03 47.90 32.01
N ASP A 185 -4.26 48.41 31.92
CA ASP A 185 -4.57 49.82 31.72
C ASP A 185 -4.38 50.65 33.02
N LEU A 186 -4.13 50.00 34.16
CA LEU A 186 -3.95 50.65 35.47
C LEU A 186 -2.78 51.65 35.47
N LYS A 187 -1.69 51.33 34.79
CA LYS A 187 -0.50 52.21 34.70
C LYS A 187 -0.82 53.51 33.97
N GLU A 188 -1.54 53.42 32.85
CA GLU A 188 -1.95 54.58 32.06
C GLU A 188 -2.93 55.46 32.85
N ARG A 189 -3.94 54.84 33.48
CA ARG A 189 -4.90 55.52 34.36
C ARG A 189 -4.22 56.22 35.55
N LEU A 190 -3.18 55.62 36.10
CA LEU A 190 -2.41 56.19 37.20
C LEU A 190 -1.59 57.41 36.73
N GLY A 191 -1.02 57.34 35.53
CA GLY A 191 -0.38 58.48 34.86
C GLY A 191 -1.34 59.66 34.71
N ASP A 192 -2.52 59.43 34.12
CA ASP A 192 -3.52 60.48 33.88
C ASP A 192 -4.03 61.13 35.17
N LEU A 193 -4.30 60.34 36.22
CA LEU A 193 -4.76 60.85 37.51
C LEU A 193 -3.71 61.72 38.22
N ILE A 194 -2.42 61.41 38.01
CA ILE A 194 -1.31 62.16 38.58
C ILE A 194 -1.08 63.46 37.80
N GLU A 195 -1.19 63.45 36.47
CA GLU A 195 -1.14 64.66 35.62
C GLU A 195 -2.30 65.62 35.94
N LEU A 196 -3.50 65.10 36.21
CA LEU A 196 -4.63 65.90 36.71
C LEU A 196 -4.46 66.42 38.15
N GLY A 197 -3.36 66.10 38.83
CA GLY A 197 -3.07 66.55 40.19
C GLY A 197 -3.85 65.82 41.30
N ARG A 198 -4.70 64.84 40.94
CA ARG A 198 -5.56 64.04 41.84
C ARG A 198 -4.80 62.85 42.43
N ARG A 199 -3.75 63.16 43.17
CA ARG A 199 -2.80 62.18 43.74
C ARG A 199 -3.42 61.26 44.80
N SER A 200 -4.40 61.73 45.55
CA SER A 200 -5.15 60.92 46.51
C SER A 200 -5.88 59.76 45.83
N ASP A 201 -6.49 60.05 44.68
CA ASP A 201 -7.32 59.11 43.93
C ASP A 201 -6.44 58.07 43.22
N ALA A 202 -5.28 58.51 42.72
CA ALA A 202 -4.21 57.66 42.22
C ALA A 202 -3.72 56.65 43.27
N GLN A 203 -3.49 57.08 44.50
CA GLN A 203 -3.10 56.17 45.60
C GLN A 203 -4.22 55.19 45.98
N LEU A 204 -5.48 55.62 45.93
CA LEU A 204 -6.62 54.77 46.23
C LEU A 204 -6.81 53.69 45.15
N ALA A 205 -6.66 54.04 43.87
CA ALA A 205 -6.73 53.10 42.75
C ALA A 205 -5.63 52.02 42.82
N LEU A 206 -4.39 52.40 43.14
CA LEU A 206 -3.30 51.45 43.33
C LEU A 206 -3.54 50.52 44.54
N LYS A 207 -4.04 51.06 45.66
CA LYS A 207 -4.38 50.26 46.84
C LYS A 207 -5.48 49.24 46.55
N ALA A 208 -6.47 49.60 45.73
CA ALA A 208 -7.55 48.70 45.33
C ALA A 208 -7.05 47.55 44.44
N ALA A 209 -6.10 47.80 43.53
CA ALA A 209 -5.56 46.79 42.63
C ALA A 209 -4.45 45.91 43.25
N ARG A 210 -3.78 46.38 44.30
CA ARG A 210 -2.69 45.67 45.00
C ARG A 210 -3.01 44.22 45.41
N PRO A 211 -4.12 43.91 46.12
CA PRO A 211 -4.39 42.53 46.55
C PRO A 211 -4.57 41.56 45.36
N LEU A 212 -5.09 42.06 44.24
CA LEU A 212 -5.27 41.27 43.02
C LEU A 212 -3.92 40.97 42.36
N LEU A 213 -3.06 41.98 42.24
CA LEU A 213 -1.69 41.82 41.72
C LEU A 213 -0.86 40.87 42.60
N GLU A 214 -0.97 40.98 43.92
CA GLU A 214 -0.27 40.10 44.87
C GLU A 214 -0.78 38.65 44.80
N HIS A 215 -2.09 38.47 44.63
CA HIS A 215 -2.65 37.15 44.33
C HIS A 215 -2.10 36.58 43.01
N TRP A 216 -1.98 37.40 41.97
CA TRP A 216 -1.41 36.98 40.68
C TRP A 216 0.07 36.64 40.75
N ILE A 217 0.83 37.37 41.56
CA ILE A 217 2.24 37.08 41.86
C ILE A 217 2.34 35.72 42.57
N SER A 218 1.48 35.45 43.56
CA SER A 218 1.45 34.15 44.28
C SER A 218 1.12 32.97 43.37
N LYS A 219 0.37 33.21 42.28
CA LYS A 219 -0.01 32.21 41.27
C LYS A 219 0.97 32.14 40.10
N GLY A 220 2.04 32.94 40.10
CA GLY A 220 3.08 32.91 39.07
C GLY A 220 2.67 33.51 37.73
N VAL A 221 1.70 34.43 37.70
CA VAL A 221 1.33 35.15 36.47
C VAL A 221 2.51 36.03 36.04
N ARG A 222 3.09 35.73 34.88
CA ARG A 222 4.26 36.44 34.37
C ARG A 222 3.93 37.92 34.14
N GLY A 223 4.76 38.81 34.69
CA GLY A 223 4.65 40.25 34.51
C GLY A 223 3.82 40.99 35.56
N ALA A 224 3.06 40.29 36.41
CA ALA A 224 2.28 40.93 37.48
C ALA A 224 3.17 41.70 38.49
N ASP A 225 4.33 41.11 38.83
CA ASP A 225 5.33 41.74 39.71
C ASP A 225 5.92 43.02 39.09
N ARG A 226 6.22 42.98 37.79
CA ARG A 226 6.72 44.14 37.05
C ARG A 226 5.69 45.27 36.97
N VAL A 227 4.42 44.96 36.72
CA VAL A 227 3.35 45.96 36.66
C VAL A 227 3.16 46.62 38.03
N LEU A 228 3.22 45.83 39.12
CA LEU A 228 3.13 46.35 40.49
C LEU A 228 4.29 47.30 40.79
N ALA A 229 5.53 46.89 40.48
CA ALA A 229 6.72 47.71 40.68
C ALA A 229 6.66 49.03 39.88
N GLU A 230 6.31 48.96 38.59
CA GLU A 230 6.19 50.15 37.73
C GLU A 230 5.11 51.12 38.23
N CYS A 231 3.99 50.62 38.77
CA CYS A 231 2.94 51.48 39.33
C CYS A 231 3.36 52.12 40.67
N GLU A 232 4.08 51.40 41.53
CA GLU A 232 4.61 51.96 42.77
C GLU A 232 5.68 53.04 42.51
N ASP A 233 6.57 52.79 41.55
CA ASP A 233 7.64 53.74 41.20
C ASP A 233 7.08 55.01 40.57
N LEU A 234 6.06 54.90 39.69
CA LEU A 234 5.40 56.06 39.09
C LEU A 234 4.78 56.99 40.15
N VAL A 235 4.18 56.42 41.20
CA VAL A 235 3.59 57.18 42.31
C VAL A 235 4.68 57.78 43.18
N LYS A 236 5.76 57.04 43.50
CA LYS A 236 6.87 57.53 44.35
C LYS A 236 7.66 58.66 43.67
N ASP A 237 8.04 58.49 42.40
CA ASP A 237 8.87 59.44 41.64
C ASP A 237 8.17 60.80 41.48
N LYS A 238 6.89 60.81 41.11
CA LYS A 238 6.13 62.06 40.93
C LYS A 238 5.67 62.72 42.24
N ILE A 239 5.65 61.99 43.37
CA ILE A 239 5.51 62.59 44.71
C ILE A 239 6.81 63.33 45.08
N LEU A 240 7.98 62.76 44.80
CA LEU A 240 9.27 63.39 45.06
C LEU A 240 9.51 64.62 44.18
N GLN A 241 9.09 64.60 42.90
CA GLN A 241 9.19 65.79 42.03
C GLN A 241 8.33 66.97 42.52
N LYS A 242 7.16 66.73 43.12
CA LYS A 242 6.39 67.85 43.69
C LYS A 242 6.99 68.36 45.00
N LYS A 243 7.64 67.51 45.79
CA LYS A 243 8.37 67.95 47.00
C LYS A 243 9.50 68.92 46.63
N SER A 244 10.27 68.63 45.59
CA SER A 244 11.34 69.52 45.11
C SER A 244 10.81 70.77 44.37
N ALA A 245 9.65 70.69 43.70
CA ALA A 245 9.00 71.87 43.13
C ALA A 245 8.40 72.81 44.19
N ASN A 246 7.92 72.26 45.32
CA ASN A 246 7.37 73.05 46.42
C ASN A 246 8.48 73.71 47.28
N GLU A 247 9.65 73.08 47.38
CA GLU A 247 10.83 73.67 48.05
C GLU A 247 11.48 74.78 47.21
N ARG A 248 11.38 74.75 45.88
CA ARG A 248 11.86 75.83 44.98
C ARG A 248 10.92 77.04 44.84
N SER A 249 9.72 77.00 45.41
CA SER A 249 8.75 78.10 45.36
C SER A 249 8.71 78.91 46.67
N LEU A 250 9.55 78.58 47.65
CA LEU A 250 9.61 79.25 48.95
C LEU A 250 10.92 80.01 49.21
N ASP A 251 11.85 80.03 48.25
CA ASP A 251 12.99 80.95 48.17
C ASP A 251 12.73 82.00 47.07
#